data_AF-A0A0W1LBH0-F1
#
_entry.id   AF-A0A0W1LBH0-F1
#
_cell.length_a   1.000
_cell.length_b   1.000
_cell.length_c   1.000
_cell.angle_alpha   90.00
_cell.angle_beta   90.00
_cell.angle_gamma   90.00
#
_symmetry.space_group_name_H-M   'P 1'
#
loop_
_entity.id
_entity.type
_entity.pdbx_description
1 polymer ?
#
loop_
_entity_poly.entity_id
_entity_poly.type
_entity_poly.pdbx_seq_one_letter_code
_entity_poly.pdbx_strand_id
1 'polypeptide(L)'
;MNYIRLVLLSMCIAIFYYVLTISAIGIAAANGIFWWSEWPYNPHLVHIGQNFIGIGLASLIPAYLVHSYEPDKKWLSISIVILASILYQGNINYMPLDPNGFVRFFESTIIYGDWGSIGVLLEIVFLPVIWLLAFKRITHMSLNSVIRH
;
A
#
# COMPACT_ATOMS: atom_id res chain seq x y z
N MET A 1 -21.74 0.73 17.32
CA MET A 1 -21.95 0.20 15.96
C MET A 1 -20.99 0.75 14.89
N ASN A 2 -20.43 1.96 15.00
CA ASN A 2 -19.56 2.52 13.94
C ASN A 2 -18.17 1.85 13.81
N TYR A 3 -17.57 1.34 14.89
CA TYR A 3 -16.22 0.74 14.80
C TYR A 3 -16.19 -0.59 14.07
N ILE A 4 -17.22 -1.43 14.23
CA ILE A 4 -17.31 -2.71 13.51
C ILE A 4 -17.42 -2.46 12.00
N ARG A 5 -18.28 -1.51 11.60
CA ARG A 5 -18.41 -1.09 10.20
C ARG A 5 -17.09 -0.56 9.64
N LEU A 6 -16.40 0.27 10.41
CA LEU A 6 -15.08 0.81 10.04
C LEU A 6 -14.08 -0.33 9.81
N VAL A 7 -13.96 -1.25 10.78
CA VAL A 7 -13.04 -2.39 10.66
C VAL A 7 -13.37 -3.24 9.43
N LEU A 8 -14.64 -3.59 9.22
CA LEU A 8 -15.04 -4.40 8.06
C LEU A 8 -14.74 -3.69 6.73
N LEU A 9 -15.04 -2.40 6.62
CA LEU A 9 -14.76 -1.62 5.41
C LEU A 9 -13.25 -1.52 5.15
N SER A 10 -12.46 -1.23 6.19
CA SER A 10 -10.99 -1.20 6.11
C SER A 10 -10.42 -2.56 5.71
N MET A 11 -10.95 -3.67 6.22
CA MET A 11 -10.54 -5.02 5.83
C MET A 11 -10.86 -5.31 4.35
N CYS A 12 -12.04 -4.91 3.87
CA CYS A 12 -12.37 -5.03 2.44
C CYS A 12 -11.41 -4.23 1.56
N ILE A 13 -11.12 -2.98 1.94
CA ILE A 13 -10.14 -2.13 1.25
C ILE A 13 -8.75 -2.78 1.28
N ALA A 14 -8.37 -3.40 2.39
CA ALA A 14 -7.10 -4.09 2.55
C ALA A 14 -6.94 -5.30 1.62
N ILE A 15 -8.02 -6.05 1.34
CA ILE A 15 -8.00 -7.16 0.38
C ILE A 15 -7.70 -6.63 -1.02
N PHE A 16 -8.40 -5.58 -1.45
CA PHE A 16 -8.12 -4.96 -2.76
C PHE A 16 -6.70 -4.43 -2.84
N TYR A 17 -6.25 -3.74 -1.79
CA TYR A 17 -4.89 -3.21 -1.74
C TYR A 17 -3.85 -4.34 -1.81
N TYR A 18 -4.04 -5.42 -1.05
CA TYR A 18 -3.22 -6.62 -1.10
C TYR A 18 -3.14 -7.22 -2.52
N VAL A 19 -4.27 -7.47 -3.18
CA VAL A 19 -4.29 -8.04 -4.54
C VAL A 19 -3.57 -7.13 -5.53
N LEU A 20 -3.77 -5.82 -5.43
CA LEU A 20 -3.10 -4.85 -6.30
C LEU A 20 -1.59 -4.78 -6.03
N THR A 21 -1.16 -4.85 -4.77
CA THR A 21 0.28 -4.86 -4.44
C THR A 21 0.98 -6.11 -4.95
N ILE A 22 0.39 -7.30 -4.80
CA ILE A 22 0.96 -8.52 -5.40
C ILE A 22 1.02 -8.42 -6.91
N SER A 23 -0.03 -7.90 -7.53
CA SER A 23 -0.07 -7.72 -8.98
C SER A 23 1.02 -6.74 -9.44
N ALA A 24 1.22 -5.63 -8.73
CA ALA A 24 2.28 -4.66 -8.99
C ALA A 24 3.68 -5.30 -8.85
N ILE A 25 3.91 -6.06 -7.79
CA ILE A 25 5.17 -6.79 -7.57
C ILE A 25 5.41 -7.82 -8.69
N GLY A 26 4.38 -8.56 -9.09
CA GLY A 26 4.47 -9.53 -10.18
C GLY A 26 4.80 -8.89 -11.53
N ILE A 27 4.16 -7.77 -11.86
CA ILE A 27 4.44 -7.02 -13.09
C ILE A 27 5.86 -6.44 -13.07
N ALA A 28 6.30 -5.90 -11.93
CA ALA A 28 7.65 -5.36 -11.75
C ALA A 28 8.74 -6.44 -11.83
N ALA A 29 8.47 -7.64 -11.30
CA ALA A 29 9.35 -8.81 -11.43
C ALA A 29 9.44 -9.29 -12.89
N ALA A 30 8.37 -9.13 -13.67
CA ALA A 30 8.33 -9.45 -15.11
C ALA A 30 8.94 -8.34 -16.00
N ASN A 31 9.56 -7.29 -15.41
CA ASN A 31 10.04 -6.10 -16.12
C ASN A 31 8.96 -5.39 -16.96
N GLY A 32 7.69 -5.51 -16.58
CA GLY A 32 6.57 -5.03 -17.37
C GLY A 32 6.39 -3.50 -17.39
N ILE A 33 6.89 -2.78 -16.39
CA ILE A 33 6.68 -1.32 -16.26
C ILE A 33 7.74 -0.54 -17.03
N PHE A 34 9.01 -0.91 -16.90
CA PHE A 34 10.13 -0.28 -17.58
C PHE A 34 10.84 -1.25 -18.54
N TRP A 35 10.04 -1.95 -19.36
CA TRP A 35 10.55 -2.93 -20.32
C TRP A 35 11.55 -2.33 -21.34
N TRP A 36 11.54 -1.01 -21.53
CA TRP A 36 12.47 -0.28 -22.41
C TRP A 36 13.72 0.25 -21.71
N SER A 37 13.81 0.15 -20.37
CA SER A 37 14.90 0.73 -19.58
C SER A 37 15.70 -0.38 -18.90
N GLU A 38 16.55 -1.04 -19.68
CA GLU A 38 17.56 -1.94 -19.15
C GLU A 38 18.69 -1.08 -18.56
N TRP A 39 18.73 -0.91 -17.24
CA TRP A 39 19.91 -0.36 -16.57
C TRP A 39 20.82 -1.51 -16.17
N PRO A 40 21.86 -1.83 -16.97
CA PRO A 40 22.64 -3.07 -16.81
C PRO A 40 23.45 -3.10 -15.52
N TYR A 41 23.61 -1.96 -14.84
CA TYR A 41 24.50 -1.84 -13.68
C TYR A 41 23.80 -1.98 -12.32
N ASN A 42 22.47 -1.92 -12.22
CA ASN A 42 21.75 -2.06 -10.93
C ASN A 42 20.31 -2.60 -11.10
N PRO A 43 20.14 -3.91 -11.37
CA PRO A 43 18.83 -4.52 -11.57
C PRO A 43 17.91 -4.37 -10.34
N HIS A 44 18.47 -4.42 -9.12
CA HIS A 44 17.69 -4.23 -7.88
C HIS A 44 17.02 -2.84 -7.80
N LEU A 45 17.71 -1.78 -8.23
CA LEU A 45 17.15 -0.42 -8.22
C LEU A 45 16.03 -0.26 -9.26
N VAL A 46 16.16 -0.93 -10.41
CA VAL A 46 15.12 -0.93 -11.44
C VAL A 46 13.87 -1.60 -10.91
N HIS A 47 13.98 -2.76 -10.26
CA HIS A 47 12.83 -3.45 -9.69
C HIS A 47 12.18 -2.66 -8.54
N ILE A 48 12.98 -2.05 -7.65
CA ILE A 48 12.45 -1.16 -6.60
C ILE A 48 11.71 0.03 -7.23
N GLY A 49 12.28 0.67 -8.27
CA GLY A 49 11.60 1.77 -8.96
C GLY A 49 10.28 1.34 -9.63
N GLN A 50 10.23 0.14 -10.22
CA GLN A 50 9.00 -0.40 -10.79
C GLN A 50 7.95 -0.70 -9.71
N ASN A 51 8.37 -1.29 -8.58
CA ASN A 51 7.51 -1.50 -7.42
C ASN A 51 6.97 -0.18 -6.87
N PHE A 52 7.82 0.83 -6.72
CA PHE A 52 7.42 2.15 -6.24
C PHE A 52 6.28 2.76 -7.06
N ILE A 53 6.35 2.65 -8.39
CA ILE A 53 5.28 3.15 -9.28
C ILE A 53 4.04 2.27 -9.17
N GLY A 54 4.18 0.94 -9.26
CA GLY A 54 3.05 0.02 -9.22
C GLY A 54 2.30 0.07 -7.89
N ILE A 55 3.02 -0.04 -6.77
CA ILE A 55 2.49 0.07 -5.41
C ILE A 55 2.04 1.52 -5.12
N GLY A 56 2.73 2.52 -5.68
CA GLY A 56 2.33 3.91 -5.61
C GLY A 56 0.96 4.16 -6.24
N LEU A 57 0.70 3.59 -7.41
CA LEU A 57 -0.62 3.67 -8.04
C LEU A 57 -1.66 2.81 -7.29
N ALA A 58 -1.27 1.61 -6.85
CA ALA A 58 -2.15 0.74 -6.08
C ALA A 58 -2.61 1.37 -4.75
N SER A 59 -1.72 2.11 -4.09
CA SER A 59 -1.98 2.76 -2.80
C SER A 59 -2.82 4.03 -2.90
N LEU A 60 -3.00 4.59 -4.10
CA LEU A 60 -3.92 5.70 -4.33
C LEU A 60 -5.37 5.30 -4.02
N ILE A 61 -5.77 4.09 -4.41
CA ILE A 61 -7.13 3.56 -4.21
C ILE A 61 -7.51 3.50 -2.72
N PRO A 62 -6.78 2.78 -1.85
CA PRO A 62 -7.12 2.75 -0.43
C PRO A 62 -7.04 4.14 0.20
N ALA A 63 -6.06 4.97 -0.17
CA ALA A 63 -5.96 6.33 0.36
C ALA A 63 -7.18 7.19 -0.02
N TYR A 64 -7.64 7.11 -1.27
CA TYR A 64 -8.81 7.84 -1.75
C TYR A 64 -10.10 7.36 -1.08
N LEU A 65 -10.30 6.04 -0.99
CA LEU A 65 -11.48 5.45 -0.35
C LEU A 65 -11.52 5.82 1.14
N VAL A 66 -10.40 5.70 1.85
CA VAL A 66 -10.33 6.07 3.27
C VAL A 66 -10.57 7.57 3.47
N HIS A 67 -10.00 8.42 2.62
CA HIS A 67 -10.22 9.86 2.67
C HIS A 67 -11.69 10.24 2.44
N SER A 68 -12.38 9.55 1.53
CA SER A 68 -13.74 9.87 1.12
C SER A 68 -14.80 9.31 2.08
N TYR A 69 -14.63 8.08 2.58
CA TYR A 69 -15.65 7.39 3.38
C TYR A 69 -15.52 7.62 4.88
N GLU A 70 -14.31 7.84 5.42
CA GLU A 70 -14.07 7.97 6.87
C GLU A 70 -13.12 9.15 7.17
N PRO A 71 -13.48 10.40 6.82
CA PRO A 71 -12.59 11.57 6.96
C PRO A 71 -12.15 11.82 8.40
N ASP A 72 -13.02 11.54 9.39
CA ASP A 72 -12.76 11.76 10.81
C ASP A 72 -11.82 10.70 11.41
N LYS A 73 -11.84 9.49 10.86
CA LYS A 73 -11.08 8.33 11.38
C LYS A 73 -10.09 7.76 10.35
N LYS A 74 -9.72 8.56 9.36
CA LYS A 74 -8.85 8.16 8.25
C LYS A 74 -7.54 7.52 8.69
N TRP A 75 -6.93 8.01 9.78
CA TRP A 75 -5.68 7.45 10.31
C TRP A 75 -5.88 6.06 10.90
N LEU A 76 -6.97 5.84 11.63
CA LEU A 76 -7.30 4.51 12.14
C LEU A 76 -7.61 3.54 10.99
N SER A 77 -8.41 3.98 10.02
CA SER A 77 -8.80 3.17 8.87
C SER A 77 -7.60 2.78 8.01
N ILE A 78 -6.69 3.72 7.71
CA ILE A 78 -5.49 3.41 6.91
C ILE A 78 -4.52 2.50 7.67
N SER A 79 -4.40 2.64 9.00
CA SER A 79 -3.61 1.71 9.81
C SER A 79 -4.17 0.29 9.76
N ILE A 80 -5.50 0.12 9.84
CA ILE A 80 -6.14 -1.19 9.69
C ILE A 80 -5.88 -1.75 8.29
N VAL A 81 -6.01 -0.92 7.25
CA VAL A 81 -5.72 -1.32 5.86
C VAL A 81 -4.30 -1.85 5.74
N ILE A 82 -3.30 -1.10 6.22
CA ILE A 82 -1.88 -1.49 6.14
C ILE A 82 -1.64 -2.79 6.92
N LEU A 83 -2.10 -2.88 8.17
CA LEU A 83 -1.88 -4.06 9.01
C LEU A 83 -2.55 -5.31 8.42
N ALA A 84 -3.78 -5.17 7.91
CA ALA A 84 -4.48 -6.27 7.26
C ALA A 84 -3.81 -6.68 5.95
N SER A 85 -3.33 -5.73 5.14
CA SER A 85 -2.58 -6.04 3.93
C SER A 85 -1.27 -6.78 4.25
N ILE A 86 -0.53 -6.36 5.28
CA ILE A 86 0.65 -7.08 5.77
C ILE A 86 0.31 -8.52 6.18
N LEU A 87 -0.78 -8.69 6.95
CA LEU A 87 -1.26 -10.01 7.36
C LEU A 87 -1.57 -10.90 6.15
N TYR A 88 -2.28 -10.37 5.15
CA TYR A 88 -2.61 -11.09 3.93
C TYR A 88 -1.37 -11.44 3.11
N GLN A 89 -0.40 -10.54 3.03
CA GLN A 89 0.85 -10.76 2.31
C GLN A 89 1.70 -11.87 2.93
N GLY A 90 1.77 -11.91 4.26
CA GLY A 90 2.41 -13.02 4.98
C GLY A 90 1.67 -14.36 4.87
N ASN A 91 0.39 -14.33 4.51
CA ASN A 91 -0.46 -15.51 4.35
C ASN A 91 -0.80 -15.81 2.88
N ILE A 92 0.00 -15.36 1.91
CA ILE A 92 -0.27 -15.58 0.48
C ILE A 92 -0.55 -17.05 0.12
N ASN A 93 0.13 -17.99 0.79
CA ASN A 93 -0.02 -19.44 0.61
C ASN A 93 -0.70 -20.14 1.79
N TYR A 94 -1.30 -19.38 2.71
CA TYR A 94 -1.85 -19.89 3.97
C TYR A 94 -3.26 -19.34 4.20
N MET A 95 -3.86 -19.68 5.34
CA MET A 95 -5.18 -19.15 5.69
C MET A 95 -5.09 -17.61 5.88
N PRO A 96 -5.89 -16.79 5.18
CA PRO A 96 -5.68 -15.34 5.11
C PRO A 96 -5.64 -14.59 6.44
N LEU A 97 -6.40 -15.07 7.44
CA LEU A 97 -6.51 -14.46 8.76
C LEU A 97 -5.69 -15.17 9.85
N ASP A 98 -4.76 -16.05 9.46
CA ASP A 98 -3.83 -16.69 10.41
C ASP A 98 -2.90 -15.62 11.02
N PRO A 99 -2.94 -15.35 12.33
CA PRO A 99 -2.11 -14.32 12.96
C PRO A 99 -0.61 -14.55 12.77
N ASN A 100 -0.18 -15.78 12.47
CA ASN A 100 1.22 -16.05 12.11
C ASN A 100 1.64 -15.39 10.79
N GLY A 101 0.70 -14.88 9.99
CA GLY A 101 1.00 -14.12 8.78
C GLY A 101 1.89 -12.91 9.05
N PHE A 102 1.72 -12.21 10.17
CA PHE A 102 2.64 -11.13 10.54
C PHE A 102 4.07 -11.63 10.71
N VAL A 103 4.25 -12.74 11.44
CA VAL A 103 5.57 -13.34 11.67
C VAL A 103 6.20 -13.77 10.36
N ARG A 104 5.45 -14.51 9.53
CA ARG A 104 5.92 -14.97 8.21
C ARG A 104 6.33 -13.81 7.32
N PHE A 105 5.56 -12.72 7.32
CA PHE A 105 5.86 -11.53 6.54
C PHE A 105 7.15 -10.86 7.01
N PHE A 106 7.31 -10.63 8.32
CA PHE A 106 8.53 -10.01 8.83
C PHE A 106 9.76 -10.91 8.69
N GLU A 107 9.61 -12.22 8.87
CA GLU A 107 10.69 -13.18 8.61
C GLU A 107 11.11 -13.16 7.14
N SER A 108 10.16 -13.25 6.20
CA SER A 108 10.49 -13.28 4.77
C SER A 108 11.00 -11.94 4.23
N THR A 109 10.60 -10.83 4.84
CA THR A 109 10.85 -9.48 4.29
C THR A 109 11.99 -8.74 4.98
N ILE A 110 12.17 -8.90 6.30
CA ILE A 110 13.21 -8.21 7.08
C ILE A 110 14.37 -9.14 7.43
N ILE A 111 14.08 -10.36 7.90
CA ILE A 111 15.14 -11.26 8.40
C ILE A 111 15.86 -11.97 7.25
N TYR A 112 15.08 -12.56 6.34
CA TYR A 112 15.59 -13.31 5.19
C TYR A 112 15.45 -12.56 3.86
N GLY A 113 14.85 -11.37 3.89
CA GLY A 113 14.61 -10.55 2.70
C GLY A 113 15.86 -9.82 2.23
N ASP A 114 15.90 -9.54 0.93
CA ASP A 114 16.90 -8.66 0.33
C ASP A 114 16.49 -7.17 0.43
N TRP A 115 17.35 -6.27 -0.05
CA TRP A 115 17.06 -4.83 -0.09
C TRP A 115 15.78 -4.50 -0.88
N GLY A 116 15.45 -5.29 -1.91
CA GLY A 116 14.22 -5.14 -2.67
C GLY A 116 12.97 -5.43 -1.82
N SER A 117 13.03 -6.49 -1.02
CA SER A 117 11.96 -6.89 -0.09
C SER A 117 11.71 -5.83 0.97
N ILE A 118 12.77 -5.26 1.55
CA ILE A 118 12.66 -4.12 2.48
C ILE A 118 12.06 -2.89 1.77
N GLY A 119 12.45 -2.62 0.52
CA GLY A 119 11.85 -1.55 -0.29
C GLY A 119 10.34 -1.72 -0.45
N VAL A 120 9.89 -2.92 -0.82
CA VAL A 120 8.47 -3.25 -0.98
C VAL A 120 7.70 -3.08 0.34
N LEU A 121 8.27 -3.50 1.47
CA LEU A 121 7.70 -3.24 2.80
C LEU A 121 7.46 -1.75 3.03
N LEU A 122 8.49 -0.94 2.80
CA LEU A 122 8.40 0.51 2.99
C LEU A 122 7.34 1.12 2.07
N GLU A 123 7.25 0.65 0.83
CA GLU A 123 6.25 1.10 -0.14
C GLU A 123 4.82 0.76 0.30
N ILE A 124 4.57 -0.46 0.79
CA ILE A 124 3.25 -0.89 1.30
C ILE A 124 2.83 -0.04 2.51
N VAL A 125 3.78 0.31 3.39
CA VAL A 125 3.49 1.04 4.62
C VAL A 125 3.34 2.54 4.35
N PHE A 126 4.27 3.15 3.60
CA PHE A 126 4.38 4.60 3.51
C PHE A 126 3.59 5.21 2.35
N LEU A 127 3.44 4.53 1.21
CA LEU A 127 2.77 5.14 0.06
C LEU A 127 1.28 5.46 0.29
N PRO A 128 0.49 4.61 0.97
CA PRO A 128 -0.89 4.97 1.32
C PRO A 128 -0.96 6.22 2.22
N VAL A 129 0.00 6.37 3.14
CA VAL A 129 0.10 7.52 4.05
C VAL A 129 0.46 8.79 3.28
N ILE A 130 1.42 8.70 2.34
CA ILE A 130 1.84 9.81 1.48
C ILE A 130 0.65 10.32 0.65
N TRP A 131 -0.13 9.41 0.04
CA TRP A 131 -1.33 9.78 -0.69
C TRP A 131 -2.39 10.43 0.19
N LEU A 132 -2.61 9.91 1.40
CA LEU A 132 -3.56 10.49 2.34
C LEU A 132 -3.18 11.94 2.73
N LEU A 133 -1.88 12.19 2.91
CA LEU A 133 -1.35 13.54 3.15
C LEU A 133 -1.54 14.45 1.93
N ALA A 134 -1.30 13.94 0.72
CA ALA A 134 -1.53 14.68 -0.52
C ALA A 134 -3.01 15.09 -0.65
N PHE A 135 -3.95 14.16 -0.43
CA PHE A 135 -5.39 14.46 -0.46
C PHE A 135 -5.81 15.48 0.58
N LYS A 136 -5.28 15.40 1.81
CA LYS A 136 -5.50 16.42 2.85
C LYS A 136 -5.06 17.81 2.40
N ARG A 137 -3.92 17.90 1.72
CA ARG A 137 -3.40 19.19 1.22
C ARG A 137 -4.24 19.73 0.08
N ILE A 138 -4.64 18.89 -0.87
CA ILE A 138 -5.47 19.25 -2.03
C ILE A 138 -6.82 19.81 -1.56
N THR A 139 -7.51 19.11 -0.67
CA THR A 139 -8.81 19.55 -0.12
C THR A 139 -8.72 20.87 0.64
N HIS A 140 -7.68 21.06 1.45
CA HIS A 140 -7.45 22.32 2.16
C HIS A 140 -7.19 23.51 1.22
N MET A 141 -6.44 23.31 0.14
CA MET A 141 -6.21 24.36 -0.87
C MET A 141 -7.50 24.74 -1.60
N SER A 142 -8.32 23.76 -1.98
CA SER A 142 -9.62 24.00 -2.63
C SER A 142 -10.58 24.81 -1.75
N LEU A 143 -10.67 24.49 -0.46
CA LEU A 143 -11.52 25.25 0.47
C LEU A 143 -11.09 26.73 0.58
N ASN A 144 -9.78 26.97 0.65
CA ASN A 144 -9.23 28.32 0.73
C ASN A 144 -9.40 29.13 -0.55
N SER A 145 -9.47 28.49 -1.73
CA SER A 145 -9.81 29.18 -2.98
C SER A 145 -11.27 29.59 -3.06
N VAL A 146 -12.18 28.80 -2.47
CA VAL A 146 -13.63 29.12 -2.46
C VAL A 146 -13.93 30.27 -1.50
N ILE A 147 -13.23 30.38 -0.37
CA ILE A 147 -13.44 31.47 0.62
C ILE A 147 -12.92 32.82 0.12
N ARG A 148 -12.03 32.83 -0.88
CA ARG A 148 -11.45 34.07 -1.45
C ARG A 148 -12.25 34.68 -2.60
N HIS A 149 -13.36 34.04 -3.01
CA HIS A 149 -14.29 34.53 -4.02
C HIS A 149 -15.65 34.81 -3.38
#